data_AF-A0A9E8X2F1-F1
#
_entry.id   AF-A0A9E8X2F1-F1
#
_cell.length_a   1.000
_cell.length_b   1.000
_cell.length_c   1.000
_cell.angle_alpha   90.00
_cell.angle_beta   90.00
_cell.angle_gamma   90.00
#
_symmetry.space_group_name_H-M   'P 1'
#
loop_
_entity.id
_entity.type
_entity.pdbx_description
1 polymer ?
#
loop_
_entity_poly.entity_id
_entity_poly.type
_entity_poly.pdbx_seq_one_letter_code
_entity_poly.pdbx_strand_id
1 'polypeptide(L)'
;MTIADKAKPQADDKGLNTLLGSTKQTTTEIIADDEITNSLIALGQGDKLRQFGDSFTIQNGDRKSDIINTAGKVAFILSDNMHQPANIGIYTPNSDEPIEVTDPSQPSAFIIGNLSLDSDWYAMNNLADGTALYRELISQGLNVTILVSINPFHFNNMSYAEETV
;
A
#
# COMPACT_ATOMS: atom_id res chain seq x y z
N MET A 1 40.74 -15.08 -14.87
CA MET A 1 39.37 -15.65 -14.93
C MET A 1 38.51 -14.72 -14.08
N THR A 2 37.82 -13.77 -14.71
CA THR A 2 37.04 -12.75 -14.00
C THR A 2 35.62 -13.27 -13.86
N ILE A 3 35.18 -13.49 -12.62
CA ILE A 3 33.79 -13.84 -12.31
C ILE A 3 32.99 -12.56 -12.54
N ALA A 4 32.16 -12.56 -13.58
CA ALA A 4 31.22 -11.46 -13.81
C ALA A 4 30.21 -11.45 -12.66
N ASP A 5 30.23 -10.39 -11.87
CA ASP A 5 29.17 -10.05 -10.95
C ASP A 5 27.87 -9.92 -11.74
N LYS A 6 27.02 -10.94 -11.67
CA LYS A 6 25.64 -10.84 -12.15
C LYS A 6 24.89 -10.01 -11.12
N ALA A 7 24.95 -8.69 -11.28
CA ALA A 7 24.00 -7.80 -10.64
C ALA A 7 22.59 -8.38 -10.87
N LYS A 8 21.86 -8.64 -9.78
CA LYS A 8 20.44 -9.03 -9.88
C LYS A 8 19.75 -7.97 -10.73
N PRO A 9 18.88 -8.35 -11.68
CA PRO A 9 18.09 -7.39 -12.41
C PRO A 9 17.32 -6.55 -11.39
N GLN A 10 17.69 -5.27 -11.28
CA GLN A 10 16.94 -4.31 -10.51
C GLN A 10 15.65 -4.08 -11.29
N ALA A 11 14.52 -4.50 -10.71
CA ALA A 11 13.21 -4.20 -11.27
C ALA A 11 13.11 -2.67 -11.38
N ASP A 12 12.87 -2.19 -12.59
CA ASP A 12 12.66 -0.78 -12.85
C ASP A 12 11.24 -0.41 -12.39
N ASP A 13 11.12 0.41 -11.34
CA ASP A 13 9.85 0.89 -10.78
C ASP A 13 9.00 1.70 -11.79
N LYS A 14 9.52 1.98 -12.99
CA LYS A 14 8.75 2.59 -14.09
C LYS A 14 7.47 1.82 -14.39
N GLY A 15 7.44 0.50 -14.22
CA GLY A 15 6.23 -0.31 -14.46
C GLY A 15 5.08 0.10 -13.54
N LEU A 16 5.32 0.07 -12.22
CA LEU A 16 4.33 0.42 -11.22
C LEU A 16 3.94 1.90 -11.29
N ASN A 17 4.91 2.81 -11.43
CA ASN A 17 4.62 4.25 -11.53
C ASN A 17 3.82 4.59 -12.80
N THR A 18 4.11 3.94 -13.93
CA THR A 18 3.31 4.10 -15.16
C THR A 18 1.89 3.56 -14.96
N LEU A 19 1.75 2.40 -14.31
CA LEU A 19 0.47 1.80 -13.99
C LEU A 19 -0.37 2.75 -13.11
N LEU A 20 0.21 3.27 -12.01
CA LEU A 20 -0.46 4.23 -11.13
C LEU A 20 -0.81 5.54 -11.85
N GLY A 21 0.04 6.02 -12.75
CA GLY A 21 -0.22 7.20 -13.59
C GLY A 21 -1.43 7.06 -14.52
N SER A 22 -1.83 5.83 -14.87
CA SER A 22 -3.03 5.56 -15.68
C SER A 22 -4.33 5.46 -14.87
N THR A 23 -4.23 5.40 -13.54
CA THR A 23 -5.38 5.25 -12.65
C THR A 23 -6.03 6.59 -12.31
N LYS A 24 -7.28 6.54 -11.86
CA LYS A 24 -7.98 7.69 -11.30
C LYS A 24 -8.14 7.53 -9.80
N GLN A 25 -8.45 8.63 -9.10
CA GLN A 25 -8.94 8.53 -7.74
C GLN A 25 -10.24 7.73 -7.71
N THR A 26 -10.46 6.96 -6.65
CA THR A 26 -11.69 6.18 -6.47
C THR A 26 -12.95 7.05 -6.46
N THR A 27 -14.09 6.48 -6.85
CA THR A 27 -15.40 7.16 -6.86
C THR A 27 -16.25 6.74 -5.67
N THR A 28 -17.21 7.60 -5.30
CA THR A 28 -18.21 7.30 -4.26
C THR A 28 -19.03 6.06 -4.59
N GLU A 29 -19.30 5.81 -5.87
CA GLU A 29 -20.04 4.63 -6.34
C GLU A 29 -19.31 3.32 -6.03
N ILE A 30 -17.98 3.29 -6.18
CA ILE A 30 -17.18 2.09 -5.89
C ILE A 30 -16.99 1.91 -4.39
N ILE A 31 -16.78 3.00 -3.66
CA ILE A 31 -16.68 2.96 -2.21
C ILE A 31 -17.98 2.43 -1.60
N ALA A 32 -19.14 2.75 -2.17
CA ALA A 32 -20.43 2.20 -1.77
C ALA A 32 -20.67 2.30 -0.25
N ASP A 33 -20.39 3.46 0.34
CA ASP A 33 -20.50 3.74 1.78
C ASP A 33 -19.59 2.90 2.70
N ASP A 34 -18.59 2.20 2.16
CA ASP A 34 -17.63 1.41 2.93
C ASP A 34 -16.91 2.24 3.99
N GLU A 35 -16.97 1.76 5.24
CA GLU A 35 -16.52 2.53 6.41
C GLU A 35 -15.02 2.83 6.34
N ILE A 36 -14.19 1.87 5.92
CA ILE A 36 -12.73 2.00 5.90
C ILE A 36 -12.32 3.04 4.87
N THR A 37 -12.78 2.91 3.63
CA THR A 37 -12.40 3.81 2.54
C THR A 37 -12.95 5.23 2.75
N ASN A 38 -14.19 5.38 3.23
CA ASN A 38 -14.72 6.68 3.62
C ASN A 38 -13.92 7.32 4.76
N SER A 39 -13.53 6.53 5.75
CA SER A 39 -12.70 6.99 6.86
C SER A 39 -11.34 7.50 6.37
N LEU A 40 -10.67 6.75 5.50
CA LEU A 40 -9.39 7.13 4.93
C LEU A 40 -9.50 8.43 4.10
N ILE A 41 -10.57 8.60 3.33
CA ILE A 41 -10.82 9.84 2.58
C ILE A 41 -11.03 11.02 3.52
N ALA A 42 -11.85 10.87 4.56
CA ALA A 42 -12.09 11.91 5.55
C ALA A 42 -10.80 12.30 6.31
N LEU A 43 -9.87 11.35 6.46
CA LEU A 43 -8.54 11.54 7.04
C LEU A 43 -7.49 12.07 6.03
N GLY A 44 -7.92 12.46 4.82
CA GLY A 44 -7.05 13.04 3.80
C GLY A 44 -6.15 12.04 3.06
N GLN A 45 -6.47 10.74 3.12
CA GLN A 45 -5.69 9.67 2.48
C GLN A 45 -6.27 9.22 1.12
N GLY A 46 -7.23 9.98 0.57
CA GLY A 46 -7.95 9.60 -0.65
C GLY A 46 -7.08 9.56 -1.91
N ASP A 47 -5.94 10.23 -1.93
CA ASP A 47 -4.94 10.18 -3.00
C ASP A 47 -4.26 8.80 -3.13
N LYS A 48 -4.21 8.05 -2.03
CA LYS A 48 -3.69 6.67 -1.95
C LYS A 48 -4.71 5.60 -2.35
N LEU A 49 -5.96 6.01 -2.64
CA LEU A 49 -7.06 5.13 -3.03
C LEU A 49 -7.35 5.31 -4.52
N ARG A 50 -7.00 4.30 -5.32
CA ARG A 50 -7.05 4.34 -6.77
C ARG A 50 -8.09 3.40 -7.33
N GLN A 51 -8.62 3.77 -8.48
CA GLN A 51 -9.46 2.93 -9.32
C GLN A 51 -8.75 2.68 -10.65
N PHE A 52 -8.71 1.41 -11.03
CA PHE A 52 -8.34 0.99 -12.38
C PHE A 52 -9.58 0.97 -13.27
N GLY A 53 -9.46 1.49 -14.50
CA GLY A 53 -10.55 1.45 -15.48
C GLY A 53 -10.87 0.03 -15.97
N ASP A 54 -9.85 -0.84 -16.00
CA ASP A 54 -9.92 -2.23 -16.45
C ASP A 54 -9.02 -3.12 -15.57
N SER A 55 -9.10 -4.44 -15.75
CA SER A 55 -8.14 -5.38 -15.17
C SER A 55 -6.72 -5.06 -15.64
N PHE A 56 -5.73 -5.22 -14.77
CA PHE A 56 -4.32 -5.12 -15.16
C PHE A 56 -3.62 -6.46 -14.98
N THR A 57 -2.51 -6.62 -15.69
CA THR A 57 -1.68 -7.82 -15.65
C THR A 57 -0.41 -7.53 -14.87
N ILE A 58 -0.09 -8.39 -13.91
CA ILE A 58 1.19 -8.36 -13.21
C ILE A 58 2.07 -9.45 -13.81
N GLN A 59 3.31 -9.11 -14.12
CA GLN A 59 4.31 -10.08 -14.54
C GLN A 59 5.20 -10.43 -13.34
N ASN A 60 5.01 -11.63 -12.80
CA ASN A 60 5.85 -12.17 -11.73
C ASN A 60 7.09 -12.85 -12.35
N GLY A 61 8.13 -12.07 -12.63
CA GLY A 61 9.39 -12.56 -13.20
C GLY A 61 9.20 -13.30 -14.54
N ASP A 62 10.00 -14.35 -14.78
CA ASP A 62 10.06 -15.06 -16.07
C ASP A 62 8.82 -15.92 -16.38
N ARG A 63 7.92 -16.15 -15.42
CA ARG A 63 6.89 -17.18 -15.56
C ARG A 63 5.62 -16.79 -14.81
N LYS A 64 4.64 -16.35 -15.61
CA LYS A 64 3.19 -16.25 -15.35
C LYS A 64 2.73 -14.80 -15.15
N SER A 65 1.93 -14.37 -16.12
CA SER A 65 1.10 -13.16 -16.05
C SER A 65 -0.16 -13.50 -15.29
N ASP A 66 -0.36 -12.94 -14.10
CA ASP A 66 -1.63 -13.04 -13.40
C ASP A 66 -2.47 -11.80 -13.73
N ILE A 67 -3.72 -12.04 -14.16
CA ILE A 67 -4.67 -10.96 -14.45
C ILE A 67 -5.43 -10.66 -13.17
N ILE A 68 -5.27 -9.45 -12.66
CA ILE A 68 -5.99 -8.97 -11.48
C ILE A 68 -7.30 -8.34 -11.92
N ASN A 69 -8.42 -8.89 -11.44
CA ASN A 69 -9.72 -8.29 -11.62
C ASN A 69 -9.90 -7.12 -10.64
N THR A 70 -10.09 -5.92 -11.20
CA THR A 70 -10.23 -4.66 -10.48
C THR A 70 -11.66 -4.12 -10.47
N ALA A 71 -12.59 -4.81 -11.14
CA ALA A 71 -13.98 -4.38 -11.22
C ALA A 71 -14.62 -4.34 -9.84
N GLY A 72 -15.15 -3.16 -9.45
CA GLY A 72 -15.77 -2.94 -8.14
C GLY A 72 -14.78 -2.96 -6.96
N LYS A 73 -13.47 -2.89 -7.23
CA LYS A 73 -12.42 -2.92 -6.20
C LYS A 73 -11.70 -1.58 -6.11
N VAL A 74 -11.12 -1.32 -4.94
CA VAL A 74 -10.25 -0.17 -4.68
C VAL A 74 -8.80 -0.66 -4.58
N ALA A 75 -7.91 0.03 -5.27
CA ALA A 75 -6.48 -0.23 -5.17
C ALA A 75 -5.85 0.72 -4.15
N PHE A 76 -5.20 0.15 -3.15
CA PHE A 76 -4.42 0.85 -2.14
C PHE A 76 -2.97 0.92 -2.59
N ILE A 77 -2.42 2.13 -2.64
CA ILE A 77 -0.98 2.32 -2.87
C ILE A 77 -0.24 1.92 -1.60
N LEU A 78 0.65 0.93 -1.69
CA LEU A 78 1.49 0.50 -0.59
C LEU A 78 2.91 0.99 -0.86
N SER A 79 3.52 1.57 0.17
CA SER A 79 4.86 2.12 0.08
C SER A 79 5.88 1.25 0.79
N ASP A 80 7.13 1.29 0.32
CA ASP A 80 8.28 0.70 1.00
C ASP A 80 8.78 1.58 2.17
N ASN A 81 9.90 1.15 2.76
CA ASN A 81 10.59 1.89 3.82
C ASN A 81 11.32 3.16 3.33
N MET A 82 11.41 3.37 2.01
CA MET A 82 11.90 4.60 1.38
C MET A 82 10.75 5.52 0.92
N HIS A 83 9.52 5.19 1.33
CA HIS A 83 8.31 5.95 1.08
C HIS A 83 7.89 6.03 -0.39
N GLN A 84 8.43 5.15 -1.24
CA GLN A 84 8.05 5.08 -2.65
C GLN A 84 6.92 4.06 -2.83
N PRO A 85 5.97 4.30 -3.75
CA PRO A 85 5.04 3.28 -4.17
C PRO A 85 5.81 2.03 -4.59
N ALA A 86 5.55 0.94 -3.88
CA ALA A 86 6.27 -0.32 -4.03
C ALA A 86 5.31 -1.45 -4.40
N ASN A 87 4.03 -1.33 -4.04
CA ASN A 87 3.07 -2.40 -4.21
C ASN A 87 1.64 -1.87 -4.29
N ILE A 88 0.70 -2.75 -4.68
CA ILE A 88 -0.72 -2.46 -4.68
C ILE A 88 -1.44 -3.48 -3.81
N GLY A 89 -2.30 -3.00 -2.92
CA GLY A 89 -3.30 -3.81 -2.23
C GLY A 89 -4.63 -3.69 -2.96
N ILE A 90 -5.30 -4.81 -3.23
CA ILE A 90 -6.59 -4.86 -3.91
C ILE A 90 -7.65 -5.16 -2.85
N TYR A 91 -8.48 -4.15 -2.56
CA TYR A 91 -9.52 -4.18 -1.55
C TYR A 91 -10.90 -4.27 -2.20
N THR A 92 -11.75 -5.15 -1.66
CA THR A 92 -13.16 -5.27 -2.05
C THR A 92 -13.99 -4.54 -0.98
N PRO A 93 -14.59 -3.37 -1.28
CA PRO A 93 -15.43 -2.63 -0.32
C PRO A 93 -16.61 -3.46 0.21
N ASN A 94 -16.98 -3.25 1.48
CA ASN A 94 -18.08 -3.95 2.16
C ASN A 94 -17.99 -5.48 2.12
N SER A 95 -16.77 -6.02 2.09
CA SER A 95 -16.49 -7.45 2.04
C SER A 95 -15.51 -7.85 3.14
N ASP A 96 -15.66 -9.07 3.65
CA ASP A 96 -14.69 -9.70 4.57
C ASP A 96 -13.51 -10.34 3.80
N GLU A 97 -13.45 -10.17 2.47
CA GLU A 97 -12.33 -10.64 1.67
C GLU A 97 -11.01 -9.99 2.12
N PRO A 98 -9.95 -10.78 2.33
CA PRO A 98 -8.65 -10.21 2.66
C PRO A 98 -8.13 -9.37 1.48
N ILE A 99 -7.38 -8.31 1.80
CA ILE A 99 -6.73 -7.49 0.78
C ILE A 99 -5.68 -8.33 0.07
N GLU A 100 -5.79 -8.44 -1.25
CA GLU A 100 -4.83 -9.15 -2.09
C GLU A 100 -3.66 -8.23 -2.44
N VAL A 101 -2.43 -8.65 -2.16
CA VAL A 101 -1.22 -7.87 -2.44
C VAL A 101 -0.58 -8.34 -3.73
N THR A 102 -0.25 -7.42 -4.64
CA THR A 102 0.23 -7.75 -5.98
C THR A 102 1.61 -8.42 -6.01
N ASP A 103 2.51 -8.02 -5.11
CA ASP A 103 3.77 -8.73 -4.85
C ASP A 103 3.91 -9.05 -3.36
N PRO A 104 3.54 -10.25 -2.91
CA PRO A 104 3.61 -10.60 -1.50
C PRO A 104 5.03 -10.82 -0.99
N SER A 105 6.08 -10.70 -1.83
CA SER A 105 7.49 -10.88 -1.43
C SER A 105 8.19 -9.57 -1.07
N GLN A 106 7.62 -8.44 -1.46
CA GLN A 106 8.16 -7.11 -1.21
C GLN A 106 7.52 -6.51 0.06
N PRO A 107 8.33 -6.18 1.10
CA PRO A 107 7.85 -5.44 2.25
C PRO A 107 7.23 -4.11 1.84
N SER A 108 5.98 -3.90 2.23
CA SER A 108 5.25 -2.66 1.94
C SER A 108 4.12 -2.47 2.94
N ALA A 109 3.74 -1.22 3.19
CA ALA A 109 2.65 -0.85 4.07
C ALA A 109 1.76 0.21 3.45
N PHE A 110 0.49 0.21 3.85
CA PHE A 110 -0.39 1.36 3.63
C PHE A 110 -0.10 2.40 4.71
N ILE A 111 0.20 3.63 4.29
CA ILE A 111 0.65 4.69 5.18
C ILE A 111 -0.50 5.66 5.42
N ILE A 112 -0.88 5.83 6.69
CA ILE A 112 -1.89 6.78 7.14
C ILE A 112 -1.19 7.95 7.84
N GLY A 113 -1.40 9.15 7.31
CA GLY A 113 -0.79 10.39 7.79
C GLY A 113 0.35 10.87 6.91
N ASN A 114 1.21 11.71 7.48
CA ASN A 114 2.39 12.23 6.80
C ASN A 114 3.65 11.62 7.41
N LEU A 115 4.62 11.26 6.57
CA LEU A 115 5.91 10.70 6.98
C LEU A 115 6.88 11.83 7.32
N SER A 116 6.58 12.54 8.41
CA SER A 116 7.50 13.52 8.98
C SER A 116 8.53 12.82 9.87
N LEU A 117 9.75 13.35 9.94
CA LEU A 117 10.70 12.91 10.97
C LEU A 117 10.25 13.30 12.39
N ASP A 118 9.32 14.25 12.49
CA ASP A 118 8.77 14.73 13.75
C ASP A 118 7.48 13.98 14.15
N SER A 119 7.10 12.90 13.44
CA SER A 119 5.91 12.10 13.80
C SER A 119 6.29 10.82 14.53
N ASP A 120 5.46 10.43 15.50
CA ASP A 120 5.57 9.11 16.14
C ASP A 120 4.99 8.04 15.21
N TRP A 121 5.74 6.96 15.00
CA TRP A 121 5.36 5.90 14.06
C TRP A 121 4.82 4.68 14.80
N TYR A 122 3.65 4.21 14.36
CA TYR A 122 3.02 3.00 14.88
C TYR A 122 2.81 1.99 13.76
N ALA A 123 3.25 0.76 13.97
CA ALA A 123 3.01 -0.33 13.03
C ALA A 123 1.74 -1.10 13.43
N MET A 124 0.83 -1.31 12.48
CA MET A 124 -0.41 -2.06 12.64
C MET A 124 -0.52 -3.17 11.59
N ASN A 125 -1.17 -4.29 11.92
CA ASN A 125 -1.40 -5.41 10.99
C ASN A 125 -2.83 -5.44 10.44
N ASN A 126 -3.65 -4.45 10.79
CA ASN A 126 -5.05 -4.34 10.42
C ASN A 126 -5.35 -2.88 10.02
N LEU A 127 -6.00 -2.71 8.87
CA LEU A 127 -6.33 -1.39 8.32
C LEU A 127 -7.44 -0.68 9.09
N ALA A 128 -8.46 -1.39 9.56
CA ALA A 128 -9.52 -0.82 10.37
C ALA A 128 -8.97 -0.28 11.69
N ASP A 129 -8.18 -1.09 12.41
CA ASP A 129 -7.57 -0.68 13.67
C ASP A 129 -6.57 0.46 13.47
N GLY A 130 -5.75 0.41 12.41
CA GLY A 130 -4.81 1.48 12.08
C GLY A 130 -5.52 2.80 11.74
N THR A 131 -6.65 2.73 11.02
CA THR A 131 -7.47 3.90 10.68
C THR A 131 -8.13 4.50 11.92
N ALA A 132 -8.66 3.66 12.81
CA ALA A 132 -9.26 4.08 14.07
C ALA A 132 -8.21 4.72 15.00
N LEU A 133 -7.04 4.10 15.13
CA LEU A 133 -5.94 4.61 15.93
C LEU A 133 -5.46 5.97 15.41
N TYR A 134 -5.23 6.11 14.10
CA TYR A 134 -4.82 7.38 13.51
C TYR A 134 -5.83 8.49 13.84
N ARG A 135 -7.13 8.22 13.62
CA ARG A 135 -8.22 9.17 13.91
C ARG A 135 -8.19 9.64 15.36
N GLU A 136 -8.04 8.71 16.29
CA GLU A 136 -8.01 9.02 17.72
C GLU A 136 -6.81 9.90 18.06
N LEU A 137 -5.61 9.52 17.63
CA LEU A 137 -4.37 10.24 17.94
C LEU A 137 -4.35 11.65 17.35
N ILE A 138 -4.78 11.84 16.09
CA ILE A 138 -4.83 13.18 15.50
C ILE A 138 -5.91 14.06 16.16
N SER A 139 -6.99 13.47 16.69
CA SER A 139 -8.03 14.23 17.40
C SER A 139 -7.51 14.82 18.70
N GLN A 140 -6.45 14.22 19.27
CA GLN A 140 -5.71 14.72 20.42
C GLN A 140 -4.60 15.72 20.04
N GLY A 141 -4.45 16.04 18.75
CA GLY A 141 -3.43 16.95 18.24
C GLY A 141 -2.04 16.33 18.12
N LEU A 142 -1.93 14.99 18.17
CA LEU A 142 -0.66 14.30 18.03
C LEU A 142 -0.23 14.21 16.56
N ASN A 143 1.06 14.39 16.32
CA ASN A 143 1.66 14.19 15.01
C ASN A 143 2.12 12.73 14.90
N VAL A 144 1.34 11.90 14.22
CA VAL A 144 1.59 10.46 14.16
C VAL A 144 1.53 9.94 12.73
N THR A 145 2.16 8.80 12.49
CA THR A 145 2.07 8.05 11.25
C THR A 145 1.74 6.60 11.56
N ILE A 146 0.74 6.03 10.89
CA ILE A 146 0.44 4.61 11.02
C ILE A 146 0.92 3.87 9.78
N LEU A 147 1.75 2.86 9.98
CA LEU A 147 2.21 1.93 8.97
C LEU A 147 1.36 0.67 9.07
N VAL A 148 0.41 0.49 8.17
CA VAL A 148 -0.44 -0.71 8.14
C VAL A 148 0.17 -1.75 7.21
N SER A 149 0.74 -2.80 7.77
CA SER A 149 1.22 -3.94 6.99
C SER A 149 0.04 -4.78 6.54
N ILE A 150 -0.31 -4.67 5.26
CA ILE A 150 -1.37 -5.48 4.66
C ILE A 150 -0.93 -6.95 4.56
N ASN A 151 0.37 -7.19 4.37
CA ASN A 151 0.94 -8.52 4.44
C ASN A 151 1.53 -8.76 5.84
N PRO A 152 0.97 -9.67 6.66
CA PRO A 152 1.43 -9.89 8.03
C PRO A 152 2.84 -10.48 8.10
N PHE A 153 3.33 -11.16 7.04
CA PHE A 153 4.68 -11.74 7.02
C PHE A 153 5.80 -10.70 6.91
N HIS A 154 5.49 -9.48 6.48
CA HIS A 154 6.46 -8.40 6.31
C HIS A 154 6.36 -7.29 7.35
N PHE A 155 5.48 -7.43 8.33
CA PHE A 155 5.23 -6.45 9.38
C PHE A 155 6.52 -5.96 10.06
N ASN A 156 7.40 -6.89 10.44
CA ASN A 156 8.66 -6.58 11.11
C ASN A 156 9.64 -5.79 10.21
N ASN A 157 9.60 -5.99 8.89
CA ASN A 157 10.53 -5.34 7.97
C ASN A 157 10.20 -3.86 7.74
N MET A 158 9.01 -3.41 8.17
CA MET A 158 8.59 -2.02 8.09
C MET A 158 8.99 -1.19 9.31
N SER A 159 9.26 -1.82 10.46
CA SER A 159 9.59 -1.15 11.72
C SER A 159 11.09 -1.02 12.01
N TYR A 160 11.95 -1.67 11.22
CA TYR A 160 13.41 -1.52 11.33
C TYR A 160 13.92 -0.51 10.30
N ALA A 161 13.73 0.78 10.58
CA ALA A 161 14.61 1.81 10.02
C ALA A 161 15.82 1.92 10.96
N GLU A 162 16.96 1.39 10.50
CA GLU A 162 18.31 1.48 11.09
C GLU A 162 18.58 0.79 12.45
N GLU A 163 19.13 -0.42 12.39
CA GLU A 163 20.34 -0.75 13.17
C GLU A 163 21.28 -1.54 12.25
N THR A 164 22.19 -0.82 11.58
CA THR A 164 23.40 -1.44 11.04
C THR A 164 24.56 -0.88 11.85
N VAL A 165 25.09 -1.69 12.77
CA VAL A 165 26.37 -1.46 13.47
C VAL A 165 27.50 -1.91 12.57
#